data_AF-A0A534EZ86-F1
#
_entry.id   AF-A0A534EZ86-F1
#
_cell.length_a   1.000
_cell.length_b   1.000
_cell.length_c   1.000
_cell.angle_alpha   90.00
_cell.angle_beta   90.00
_cell.angle_gamma   90.00
#
_symmetry.space_group_name_H-M   'P 1'
#
loop_
_entity.id
_entity.type
_entity.pdbx_description
1 polymer ?
#
loop_
_entity_poly.entity_id
_entity_poly.type
_entity_poly.pdbx_seq_one_letter_code
_entity_poly.pdbx_strand_id
1 'polypeptide(L)'
;MFYLPLPVVEVFVKGGVARLQSKAGLDLVCPSCLLAPLFLPISRTNTSFAAGAGVQCKLGAFAVRGEYEGFNAAGGNPRLLSLGVSWAF
;
A
#
# COMPACT_ATOMS: atom_id res chain seq x y z
N MET A 1 -10.46 -39.17 15.42
CA MET A 1 -9.12 -38.55 15.54
C MET A 1 -9.21 -37.17 14.90
N PHE A 2 -9.40 -36.10 15.70
CA PHE A 2 -9.45 -34.73 15.18
C PHE A 2 -8.01 -34.23 15.01
N TYR A 3 -7.47 -34.33 13.80
CA TYR A 3 -6.27 -33.59 13.43
C TYR A 3 -6.69 -32.13 13.27
N LEU A 4 -6.52 -31.32 14.31
CA LEU A 4 -6.50 -29.87 14.14
C LEU A 4 -5.26 -29.58 13.27
N PRO A 5 -5.39 -28.97 12.08
CA PRO A 5 -4.22 -28.51 11.35
C PRO A 5 -3.53 -27.47 12.23
N LEU A 6 -2.33 -27.78 12.70
CA LEU A 6 -1.51 -26.84 13.44
C LEU A 6 -1.40 -25.55 12.61
N PRO A 7 -1.73 -24.38 13.18
CA PRO A 7 -1.60 -23.14 12.45
C PRO A 7 -0.13 -22.91 12.15
N VAL A 8 0.25 -23.04 10.88
CA VAL A 8 1.62 -22.78 10.44
C VAL A 8 1.75 -21.27 10.30
N VAL A 9 2.54 -20.67 11.20
CA VAL A 9 2.91 -19.26 11.13
C VAL A 9 4.20 -19.17 10.31
N GLU A 10 4.11 -18.52 9.16
CA GLU A 10 5.22 -18.25 8.27
C GLU A 10 5.59 -16.77 8.35
N VAL A 11 6.88 -16.48 8.48
CA VAL A 11 7.41 -15.12 8.44
C VAL A 11 8.16 -14.94 7.14
N PHE A 12 7.91 -13.85 6.44
CA PHE A 12 8.56 -13.56 5.17
C PHE A 12 8.99 -12.10 5.07
N VAL A 13 10.00 -11.87 4.24
CA VAL A 13 10.48 -10.53 3.88
C VAL A 13 10.36 -10.36 2.37
N LYS A 14 10.07 -9.13 1.93
CA LYS A 14 9.96 -8.77 0.52
C LYS A 14 10.69 -7.46 0.25
N GLY A 15 11.30 -7.38 -0.93
CA GLY A 15 11.97 -6.17 -1.42
C GLY A 15 11.67 -6.01 -2.91
N GLY A 16 11.48 -4.77 -3.36
CA GLY A 16 11.10 -4.47 -4.73
C GLY A 16 11.18 -2.99 -5.06
N VAL A 17 10.64 -2.63 -6.22
CA VAL A 17 10.54 -1.23 -6.68
C VAL A 17 9.06 -0.89 -6.78
N ALA A 18 8.67 0.23 -6.19
CA ALA A 18 7.32 0.76 -6.24
C ALA A 18 7.26 2.07 -7.02
N ARG A 19 6.16 2.28 -7.74
CA ARG A 19 5.88 3.54 -8.44
C ARG A 19 4.77 4.27 -7.73
N LEU A 20 5.07 5.43 -7.16
CA LEU A 20 4.11 6.28 -6.46
C LEU A 20 3.70 7.44 -7.39
N GLN A 21 2.40 7.54 -7.67
CA GLN A 21 1.81 8.64 -8.45
C GLN A 21 1.00 9.53 -7.51
N SER A 22 1.42 10.78 -7.34
CA SER A 22 0.68 11.78 -6.59
C SER A 22 0.08 12.80 -7.54
N LYS A 23 -1.24 12.98 -7.48
CA LYS A 23 -1.98 14.03 -8.20
C LYS A 23 -2.56 14.98 -7.15
N ALA A 24 -2.12 16.23 -7.18
CA ALA A 24 -2.70 17.30 -6.39
C ALA A 24 -3.39 18.27 -7.35
N GLY A 25 -4.66 18.59 -7.07
CA GLY A 25 -5.39 19.66 -7.74
C GLY A 25 -5.56 20.80 -6.75
N LEU A 26 -5.24 22.02 -7.18
CA LEU A 26 -5.60 23.22 -6.44
C LEU A 26 -6.84 23.81 -7.09
N ASP A 27 -7.92 23.97 -6.31
CA ASP A 27 -9.12 24.67 -6.75
C ASP A 27 -9.09 26.08 -6.16
N LEU A 28 -8.78 27.08 -6.98
CA LEU A 28 -8.86 28.48 -6.59
C LEU A 28 -10.28 29.00 -6.87
N VAL A 29 -11.14 28.92 -5.85
CA VAL A 29 -12.40 29.66 -5.85
C VAL A 29 -12.10 31.10 -5.45
N CYS A 30 -12.11 31.99 -6.44
CA CYS A 30 -11.74 33.40 -6.29
C CYS A 30 -13.03 34.23 -6.29
N PRO A 31 -13.55 34.64 -5.12
CA PRO A 31 -14.94 35.14 -4.99
C PRO A 31 -15.21 36.48 -5.68
N SER A 32 -14.18 37.22 -6.09
CA SER A 32 -14.30 38.53 -6.78
C SER A 32 -13.76 38.50 -8.21
N CYS A 33 -13.44 37.33 -8.74
CA CYS A 33 -12.64 37.18 -9.95
C CYS A 33 -13.54 36.62 -11.05
N LEU A 34 -13.79 37.41 -12.10
CA LEU A 34 -14.58 37.05 -13.30
C LEU A 34 -13.99 35.91 -14.16
N LEU A 35 -12.99 35.19 -13.64
CA LEU A 35 -12.27 34.13 -14.34
C LEU A 35 -12.78 32.77 -13.87
N ALA A 36 -13.09 31.90 -14.84
CA ALA A 36 -13.48 30.51 -14.60
C ALA A 36 -12.49 29.80 -13.65
N PRO A 37 -12.96 28.83 -12.84
CA PRO A 37 -12.10 28.11 -11.89
C PRO A 37 -10.87 27.54 -12.60
N LEU A 38 -9.70 28.01 -12.20
CA LEU A 38 -8.42 27.59 -12.77
C LEU A 38 -7.97 26.32 -12.06
N PHE A 39 -8.17 25.17 -12.70
CA PHE A 39 -7.60 23.90 -12.24
C PHE A 39 -6.13 23.81 -12.66
N LEU A 40 -5.23 23.82 -11.68
CA LEU A 40 -3.80 23.53 -11.87
C LEU A 40 -3.49 22.10 -11.41
N PRO A 41 -3.46 21.10 -12.31
CA PRO A 41 -3.11 19.74 -11.96
C PRO A 41 -1.59 19.61 -11.78
N ILE A 42 -1.14 19.39 -10.54
CA ILE A 42 0.24 19.03 -10.23
C ILE A 42 0.31 17.51 -10.14
N SER A 43 1.02 16.88 -11.09
CA SER A 43 1.26 15.44 -11.07
C SER A 43 2.74 15.15 -10.87
N ARG A 44 3.06 14.31 -9.88
CA ARG A 44 4.43 13.86 -9.60
C ARG A 44 4.44 12.34 -9.59
N THR A 45 5.30 11.76 -10.42
CA THR A 45 5.54 10.32 -10.47
C THR A 45 6.94 10.04 -9.95
N ASN A 46 7.05 9.14 -8.98
CA ASN A 46 8.34 8.74 -8.42
C ASN A 46 8.46 7.21 -8.39
N THR A 47 9.60 6.68 -8.83
CA THR A 47 9.93 5.26 -8.77
C THR A 47 10.99 5.07 -7.71
N SER A 48 10.70 4.25 -6.71
CA SER A 48 11.60 4.10 -5.58
C SER A 48 11.61 2.70 -4.99
N PHE A 49 12.65 2.44 -4.22
CA PHE A 49 12.82 1.18 -3.53
C PHE A 49 11.78 1.02 -2.42
N ALA A 50 11.22 -0.18 -2.33
CA ALA A 50 10.26 -0.60 -1.33
C ALA A 50 10.76 -1.89 -0.66
N ALA A 51 10.66 -1.94 0.66
CA ALA A 51 11.00 -3.13 1.44
C ALA A 51 9.96 -3.34 2.53
N GLY A 52 9.67 -4.60 2.83
CA GLY A 52 8.67 -4.96 3.82
C GLY A 52 8.88 -6.34 4.41
N ALA A 53 8.18 -6.58 5.50
CA ALA A 53 8.13 -7.87 6.17
C ALA A 53 6.66 -8.20 6.45
N GLY A 54 6.35 -9.49 6.49
CA GLY A 54 5.00 -9.97 6.72
C GLY A 54 4.99 -11.28 7.48
N VAL A 55 3.83 -11.56 8.04
CA VAL A 55 3.50 -12.82 8.70
C VAL A 55 2.26 -13.40 8.03
N GLN A 56 2.26 -14.70 7.81
CA GLN A 56 1.13 -15.43 7.26
C GLN A 56 0.80 -16.59 8.20
N CYS A 57 -0.46 -16.69 8.61
CA CYS A 57 -0.99 -17.78 9.39
C CYS A 57 -1.90 -18.63 8.51
N LYS A 58 -1.57 -19.91 8.34
CA LYS A 58 -2.37 -20.87 7.56
C LYS A 58 -3.26 -21.68 8.49
N LEU A 59 -4.57 -21.68 8.25
CA LEU A 59 -5.57 -22.54 8.89
C LEU A 59 -6.29 -23.35 7.81
N GLY A 60 -5.77 -24.55 7.55
CA GLY A 60 -6.31 -25.45 6.52
C GLY A 60 -6.21 -24.81 5.13
N ALA A 61 -7.35 -24.63 4.46
CA ALA A 61 -7.40 -24.01 3.14
C ALA A 61 -7.29 -22.48 3.18
N PHE A 62 -7.55 -21.85 4.33
CA PHE A 62 -7.50 -20.39 4.47
C PHE A 62 -6.16 -19.94 5.03
N ALA A 63 -5.67 -18.81 4.58
CA ALA A 63 -4.47 -18.19 5.10
C ALA A 63 -4.66 -16.69 5.28
N VAL A 64 -4.43 -16.21 6.50
CA VAL A 64 -4.47 -14.79 6.85
C VAL A 64 -3.05 -14.26 6.81
N ARG A 65 -2.83 -13.11 6.16
CA ARG A 65 -1.53 -12.47 6.08
C ARG A 65 -1.59 -11.02 6.54
N GLY A 66 -0.59 -10.61 7.30
CA GLY A 66 -0.34 -9.22 7.65
C GLY A 66 1.02 -8.79 7.12
N GLU A 67 1.05 -7.68 6.43
CA GLU A 67 2.23 -7.18 5.73
C GLU A 67 2.49 -5.73 6.10
N TYR A 68 3.75 -5.40 6.35
CA TYR A 68 4.21 -4.05 6.61
C TYR A 68 5.27 -3.68 5.58
N GLU A 69 5.01 -2.64 4.79
CA GLU A 69 5.90 -2.16 3.74
C GLU A 69 6.30 -0.70 3.98
N GLY A 70 7.59 -0.42 3.79
CA GLY A 70 8.15 0.92 3.74
C GLY A 70 8.53 1.30 2.32
N PHE A 71 8.19 2.53 1.94
CA PHE A 71 8.50 3.12 0.66
C PHE A 71 9.34 4.38 0.86
N ASN A 72 10.36 4.58 0.04
CA ASN A 72 11.17 5.80 0.08
C ASN A 72 10.72 6.74 -1.05
N ALA A 73 9.86 7.73 -0.81
CA ALA A 73 9.42 8.64 -1.88
C ALA A 73 10.15 9.99 -1.78
N ALA A 74 10.45 10.66 -2.91
CA ALA A 74 11.02 12.01 -2.84
C ALA A 74 9.97 13.00 -2.31
N GLY A 75 10.03 13.23 -1.01
CA GLY A 75 9.05 14.00 -0.23
C GLY A 75 8.63 13.34 1.09
N GLY A 76 8.99 12.08 1.34
CA GLY A 76 8.72 11.40 2.61
C GLY A 76 8.87 9.88 2.54
N ASN A 77 8.75 9.21 3.69
CA ASN A 77 8.81 7.74 3.79
C ASN A 77 7.42 7.15 4.08
N PRO A 78 6.55 7.00 3.07
CA PRO A 78 5.25 6.38 3.27
C PRO A 78 5.39 4.93 3.72
N ARG A 79 4.51 4.53 4.62
CA ARG A 79 4.42 3.17 5.18
C ARG A 79 3.04 2.62 4.86
N LEU A 80 2.96 1.37 4.46
CA LEU A 80 1.71 0.66 4.20
C LEU A 80 1.62 -0.53 5.16
N LEU A 81 0.50 -0.60 5.88
CA LEU A 81 0.09 -1.80 6.58
C LEU A 81 -1.04 -2.44 5.76
N SER A 82 -0.83 -3.69 5.36
CA SER A 82 -1.80 -4.46 4.57
C SER A 82 -2.21 -5.71 5.33
N LEU A 83 -3.50 -6.04 5.25
CA LEU A 83 -4.09 -7.26 5.81
C LEU A 83 -4.83 -7.96 4.68
N GLY A 84 -4.62 -9.26 4.53
CA GLY A 84 -5.23 -10.04 3.47
C GLY A 84 -5.64 -11.43 3.94
N VAL A 85 -6.62 -12.00 3.27
CA VAL A 85 -7.02 -13.40 3.40
C VAL A 85 -6.85 -14.06 2.03
N SER A 86 -6.30 -15.26 2.02
CA SER A 86 -6.07 -16.07 0.84
C SER A 86 -6.69 -17.45 1.04
N TRP A 87 -7.14 -18.07 -0.04
CA TRP A 87 -7.73 -19.40 -0.03
C TRP A 87 -6.98 -20.27 -1.04
N ALA A 88 -6.47 -21.41 -0.57
CA ALA A 88 -5.83 -22.41 -1.41
C ALA A 88 -6.89 -23.38 -1.98
N PHE A 89 -6.84 -23.60 -3.29
CA PHE A 89 -7.71 -24.50 -4.05
C PHE A 89 -7.05 -25.85 -4.32
#